data_AF-A0A7H1QCK7-F1
#
_entry.id   AF-A0A7H1QCK7-F1
#
_cell.length_a   1.000
_cell.length_b   1.000
_cell.length_c   1.000
_cell.angle_alpha   90.00
_cell.angle_beta   90.00
_cell.angle_gamma   90.00
#
_symmetry.space_group_name_H-M   'P 1'
#
loop_
_entity.id
_entity.type
_entity.pdbx_description
1 polymer ?
#
loop_
_entity_poly.entity_id
_entity_poly.type
_entity_poly.pdbx_seq_one_letter_code
_entity_poly.pdbx_strand_id
1 'polypeptide(L)'
;MHILTATKFLAATTGALLLATGTAYALSDDQPAVSSSQSLTCDGVHPDESAPVITRKSIVIHAPLKTVWKVQTDVENWPAWQPNVTSLVKDTPGALRSGSVFHWATEGLDITSTVKKVEHDKCLAWGGPAQGIDAIHVWTFTPTADGVLVRTEESWTGAPVVANTAYLQAALDNSLQNWVNNLKHEAEAQAAK
;
A
#
# COMPACT_ATOMS: atom_id res chain seq x y z
N MET A 1 -48.38 59.06 23.44
CA MET A 1 -47.82 60.25 22.75
C MET A 1 -47.23 59.76 21.43
N HIS A 2 -48.14 59.49 20.48
CA HIS A 2 -48.27 60.16 19.17
C HIS A 2 -47.28 59.57 18.14
N ILE A 3 -47.63 59.09 16.95
CA ILE A 3 -48.82 59.28 16.11
C ILE A 3 -48.61 58.40 14.84
N LEU A 4 -49.71 57.89 14.25
CA LEU A 4 -50.02 57.66 12.81
C LEU A 4 -49.02 56.88 11.90
N THR A 5 -49.43 55.75 11.30
CA THR A 5 -50.10 55.62 9.97
C THR A 5 -49.12 55.58 8.80
N ALA A 6 -49.22 54.57 7.94
CA ALA A 6 -49.56 54.72 6.52
C ALA A 6 -49.13 53.50 5.69
N THR A 7 -50.02 53.17 4.78
CA THR A 7 -50.03 52.03 3.88
C THR A 7 -49.52 52.43 2.49
N LYS A 8 -48.78 51.51 1.86
CA LYS A 8 -48.55 51.30 0.41
C LYS A 8 -47.91 52.41 -0.42
N PHE A 9 -46.87 52.04 -1.16
CA PHE A 9 -46.77 52.34 -2.59
C PHE A 9 -46.16 51.15 -3.34
N LEU A 10 -46.77 50.84 -4.49
CA LEU A 10 -46.35 49.87 -5.49
C LEU A 10 -45.60 50.65 -6.58
N ALA A 11 -44.45 50.17 -7.05
CA ALA A 11 -43.95 50.52 -8.39
C ALA A 11 -42.99 49.44 -8.88
N ALA A 12 -43.38 48.77 -9.96
CA ALA A 12 -42.56 47.88 -10.75
C ALA A 12 -41.77 48.67 -11.78
N THR A 13 -40.52 48.30 -12.06
CA THR A 13 -39.91 48.52 -13.39
C THR A 13 -38.84 47.48 -13.68
N THR A 14 -39.00 46.93 -14.88
CA THR A 14 -38.28 45.91 -15.62
C THR A 14 -36.86 46.33 -16.00
N GLY A 15 -35.92 45.38 -16.03
CA GLY A 15 -34.62 45.51 -16.68
C GLY A 15 -34.06 44.14 -17.04
N ALA A 16 -33.90 43.88 -18.34
CA ALA A 16 -33.65 42.58 -18.93
C ALA A 16 -32.16 42.31 -19.23
N LEU A 17 -31.89 41.01 -19.44
CA LEU A 17 -30.78 40.39 -20.20
C LEU A 17 -29.35 40.46 -19.65
N LEU A 18 -28.76 39.27 -19.43
CA LEU A 18 -27.73 38.70 -20.32
C LEU A 18 -27.48 37.22 -19.98
N LEU A 19 -27.57 36.37 -21.00
CA LEU A 19 -27.21 34.96 -21.00
C LEU A 19 -25.68 34.82 -20.89
N ALA A 20 -25.21 34.01 -19.95
CA ALA A 20 -23.89 33.39 -20.03
C ALA A 20 -24.05 31.88 -19.84
N THR A 21 -23.96 31.16 -20.94
CA THR A 21 -23.77 29.71 -21.00
C THR A 21 -22.42 29.35 -20.38
N GLY A 22 -22.44 28.60 -19.28
CA GLY A 22 -21.23 28.04 -18.68
C GLY A 22 -21.48 26.59 -18.28
N THR A 23 -20.99 25.66 -19.08
CA THR A 23 -20.86 24.24 -18.74
C THR A 23 -19.79 24.08 -17.67
N ALA A 24 -20.19 23.90 -16.41
CA ALA A 24 -19.27 23.46 -15.36
C ALA A 24 -19.38 21.94 -15.23
N TYR A 25 -18.43 21.23 -15.83
CA TYR A 25 -18.13 19.86 -15.44
C TYR A 25 -17.55 19.90 -14.03
N ALA A 26 -18.37 19.61 -13.02
CA ALA A 26 -17.86 19.30 -11.70
C ALA A 26 -17.33 17.86 -11.73
N LEU A 27 -16.05 17.71 -12.12
CA LEU A 27 -15.26 16.53 -11.77
C LEU A 27 -14.62 16.81 -10.42
N SER A 28 -15.22 16.30 -9.37
CA SER A 28 -14.59 16.20 -8.05
C SER A 28 -15.18 14.99 -7.35
N ASP A 29 -14.81 13.80 -7.83
CA ASP A 29 -14.78 12.60 -6.98
C ASP A 29 -13.32 12.37 -6.60
N ASP A 30 -12.85 13.14 -5.62
CA ASP A 30 -11.78 12.67 -4.74
C ASP A 30 -12.41 11.57 -3.87
N GLN A 31 -12.49 10.36 -4.43
CA GLN A 31 -12.98 9.22 -3.68
C GLN A 31 -11.87 8.77 -2.71
N PRO A 32 -12.08 8.84 -1.38
CA PRO A 32 -11.10 8.30 -0.45
C PRO A 32 -10.95 6.80 -0.73
N ALA A 33 -9.69 6.33 -0.77
CA ALA A 33 -9.36 4.93 -0.93
C ALA A 33 -10.23 4.10 0.03
N VAL A 34 -11.13 3.29 -0.52
CA VAL A 34 -12.03 2.46 0.26
C VAL A 34 -11.17 1.50 1.08
N SER A 35 -11.05 1.77 2.36
CA SER A 35 -10.36 0.92 3.31
C SER A 35 -11.20 -0.35 3.45
N SER A 36 -10.89 -1.39 2.66
CA SER A 36 -11.46 -2.70 2.91
C SER A 36 -10.92 -3.16 4.26
N SER A 37 -11.79 -3.31 5.24
CA SER A 37 -11.45 -3.86 6.57
C SER A 37 -11.05 -5.33 6.54
N GLN A 38 -11.13 -5.97 5.37
CA GLN A 38 -10.67 -7.34 5.15
C GLN A 38 -9.18 -7.37 4.86
N SER A 39 -8.50 -8.27 5.56
CA SER A 39 -7.10 -8.60 5.39
C SER A 39 -6.79 -9.02 3.96
N LEU A 40 -5.57 -8.75 3.54
CA LEU A 40 -5.08 -9.27 2.27
C LEU A 40 -5.01 -10.79 2.28
N THR A 41 -5.28 -11.39 1.13
CA THR A 41 -5.04 -12.79 0.88
C THR A 41 -4.34 -13.01 -0.45
N CYS A 42 -3.47 -14.01 -0.49
CA CYS A 42 -2.95 -14.62 -1.71
C CYS A 42 -3.28 -16.11 -1.70
N ASP A 43 -4.32 -16.50 -2.45
CA ASP A 43 -4.89 -17.86 -2.50
C ASP A 43 -5.02 -18.54 -1.12
N GLY A 44 -5.67 -17.85 -0.18
CA GLY A 44 -5.92 -18.36 1.17
C GLY A 44 -4.79 -18.11 2.17
N VAL A 45 -3.60 -17.66 1.74
CA VAL A 45 -2.56 -17.18 2.66
C VAL A 45 -2.85 -15.73 3.03
N HIS A 46 -2.99 -15.44 4.32
CA HIS A 46 -3.26 -14.11 4.85
C HIS A 46 -2.41 -13.85 6.11
N PRO A 47 -2.21 -12.59 6.53
CA PRO A 47 -1.61 -12.28 7.83
C PRO A 47 -2.40 -12.95 8.96
N ASP A 48 -1.72 -13.33 10.04
CA ASP A 48 -2.39 -13.79 11.26
C ASP A 48 -3.06 -12.61 11.95
N GLU A 49 -4.39 -12.53 11.84
CA GLU A 49 -5.21 -11.46 12.45
C GLU A 49 -5.18 -11.44 13.99
N SER A 50 -4.72 -12.52 14.61
CA SER A 50 -4.54 -12.58 16.06
C SER A 50 -3.14 -12.19 16.52
N ALA A 51 -2.23 -11.86 15.58
CA ALA A 51 -0.87 -11.51 15.88
C ALA A 51 -0.78 -10.21 16.72
N PRO A 52 0.13 -10.15 17.72
CA PRO A 52 0.29 -8.94 18.55
C PRO A 52 0.73 -7.70 17.75
N VAL A 53 1.42 -7.90 16.63
CA VAL A 53 1.90 -6.84 15.74
C VAL A 53 1.41 -7.13 14.32
N ILE A 54 0.70 -6.17 13.74
CA ILE A 54 0.24 -6.21 12.34
C ILE A 54 0.35 -4.82 11.74
N THR A 55 0.93 -4.73 10.54
CA THR A 55 0.99 -3.49 9.77
C THR A 55 0.35 -3.69 8.42
N ARG A 56 -0.34 -2.65 7.93
CA ARG A 56 -0.97 -2.61 6.62
C ARG A 56 -0.59 -1.34 5.90
N LYS A 57 -0.13 -1.44 4.65
CA LYS A 57 0.23 -0.29 3.82
C LYS A 57 -0.33 -0.46 2.42
N SER A 58 -0.61 0.66 1.76
CA SER A 58 -1.02 0.68 0.36
C SER A 58 -0.52 1.93 -0.33
N ILE A 59 -0.19 1.82 -1.61
CA ILE A 59 0.22 2.94 -2.44
C ILE A 59 -0.16 2.68 -3.90
N VAL A 60 -0.50 3.73 -4.63
CA VAL A 60 -0.61 3.68 -6.09
C VAL A 60 0.76 3.99 -6.69
N ILE A 61 1.24 3.11 -7.57
CA ILE A 61 2.50 3.24 -8.30
C ILE A 61 2.17 3.48 -9.78
N HIS A 62 2.61 4.60 -10.34
CA HIS A 62 2.36 5.01 -11.72
C HIS A 62 3.35 4.35 -12.68
N ALA A 63 3.33 3.01 -12.70
CA ALA A 63 4.16 2.18 -13.58
C ALA A 63 3.34 0.97 -14.06
N PRO A 64 3.71 0.34 -15.20
CA PRO A 64 3.05 -0.87 -15.66
C PRO A 64 3.11 -2.01 -14.63
N LEU A 65 2.06 -2.81 -14.53
CA LEU A 65 1.97 -3.98 -13.62
C LEU A 65 3.20 -4.87 -13.70
N LYS A 66 3.62 -5.22 -14.91
CA LYS A 66 4.80 -6.05 -15.15
C LYS A 66 6.08 -5.47 -14.57
N THR A 67 6.23 -4.14 -14.59
CA THR A 67 7.39 -3.44 -14.01
C THR A 67 7.35 -3.52 -12.49
N VAL A 68 6.23 -3.15 -11.88
CA VAL A 68 6.05 -3.21 -10.41
C VAL A 68 6.24 -4.63 -9.88
N TRP A 69 5.61 -5.61 -10.53
CA TRP A 69 5.75 -7.01 -10.20
C TRP A 69 7.20 -7.49 -10.29
N LYS A 70 7.90 -7.14 -11.38
CA LYS A 70 9.31 -7.52 -11.55
C LYS A 70 10.19 -6.92 -10.46
N VAL A 71 10.07 -5.62 -10.17
CA VAL A 71 10.88 -4.96 -9.14
C VAL A 71 10.68 -5.63 -7.78
N GLN A 72 9.43 -5.90 -7.41
CA GLN A 72 9.13 -6.52 -6.11
C GLN A 72 9.53 -8.00 -6.04
N THR A 73 9.43 -8.77 -7.14
CA THR A 73 9.69 -10.23 -7.12
C THR A 73 11.11 -10.62 -7.50
N ASP A 74 11.91 -9.70 -8.02
CA ASP A 74 13.35 -9.86 -8.24
C ASP A 74 14.12 -9.65 -6.92
N VAL A 75 13.95 -10.60 -6.01
CA VAL A 75 14.46 -10.50 -4.63
C VAL A 75 15.98 -10.28 -4.62
N GLU A 76 16.72 -10.92 -5.52
CA GLU A 76 18.19 -10.83 -5.56
C GLU A 76 18.68 -9.40 -5.84
N ASN A 77 17.83 -8.56 -6.42
CA ASN A 77 18.13 -7.17 -6.71
C ASN A 77 17.57 -6.19 -5.65
N TRP A 78 16.90 -6.66 -4.60
CA TRP A 78 16.43 -5.79 -3.50
C TRP A 78 17.52 -4.89 -2.91
N PRO A 79 18.76 -5.37 -2.63
CA PRO A 79 19.81 -4.51 -2.07
C PRO A 79 20.17 -3.30 -2.95
N ALA A 80 19.85 -3.31 -4.24
CA ALA A 80 20.15 -2.20 -5.14
C ALA A 80 19.18 -1.01 -4.99
N TRP A 81 17.97 -1.24 -4.47
CA TRP A 81 16.92 -0.21 -4.39
C TRP A 81 16.23 -0.13 -3.02
N GLN A 82 16.50 -1.07 -2.11
CA GLN A 82 16.09 -1.04 -0.71
C GLN A 82 17.30 -0.73 0.19
N PRO A 83 17.51 0.51 0.62
CA PRO A 83 18.70 0.91 1.39
C PRO A 83 18.90 0.13 2.69
N ASN A 84 17.81 -0.35 3.28
CA ASN A 84 17.83 -1.07 4.55
C ASN A 84 18.00 -2.59 4.37
N VAL A 85 18.06 -3.10 3.14
CA VAL A 85 18.38 -4.51 2.85
C VAL A 85 19.88 -4.60 2.57
N THR A 86 20.63 -5.19 3.50
CA THR A 86 22.10 -5.20 3.47
C THR A 86 22.68 -6.43 2.76
N SER A 87 21.92 -7.52 2.71
CA SER A 87 22.28 -8.73 1.97
C SER A 87 21.04 -9.49 1.53
N LEU A 88 21.15 -10.21 0.41
CA LEU A 88 20.15 -11.18 -0.01
C LEU A 88 20.79 -12.32 -0.79
N VAL A 89 20.38 -13.55 -0.47
CA VAL A 89 20.73 -14.78 -1.18
C VAL A 89 19.45 -15.58 -1.41
N LYS A 90 19.16 -15.95 -2.66
CA LYS A 90 18.03 -16.81 -3.00
C LYS A 90 18.53 -18.23 -3.28
N ASP A 91 18.15 -19.18 -2.43
CA ASP A 91 18.56 -20.59 -2.54
C ASP A 91 17.90 -21.29 -3.72
N THR A 92 16.68 -20.87 -4.06
CA THR A 92 15.93 -21.51 -5.15
C THR A 92 16.17 -20.81 -6.49
N PRO A 93 16.64 -21.53 -7.53
CA PRO A 93 16.87 -20.94 -8.83
C PRO A 93 15.55 -20.56 -9.53
N GLY A 94 15.67 -19.59 -10.45
CA GLY A 94 14.57 -19.11 -11.27
C GLY A 94 13.62 -18.15 -10.55
N ALA A 95 12.44 -17.97 -11.15
CA ALA A 95 11.37 -17.15 -10.60
C ALA A 95 10.83 -17.75 -9.29
N LEU A 96 10.32 -16.87 -8.41
CA LEU A 96 9.66 -17.30 -7.18
C LEU A 96 8.48 -18.24 -7.49
N ARG A 97 8.40 -19.31 -6.72
CA ARG A 97 7.29 -20.29 -6.70
C ARG A 97 7.01 -20.68 -5.26
N SER A 98 5.87 -21.30 -4.98
CA SER A 98 5.63 -21.89 -3.65
C SER A 98 6.79 -22.82 -3.27
N GLY A 99 7.33 -22.63 -2.06
CA GLY A 99 8.52 -23.32 -1.56
C GLY A 99 9.85 -22.67 -1.94
N SER A 100 9.87 -21.56 -2.69
CA SER A 100 11.09 -20.76 -2.88
C SER A 100 11.59 -20.24 -1.54
N VAL A 101 12.90 -20.33 -1.31
CA VAL A 101 13.57 -19.88 -0.07
C VAL A 101 14.61 -18.83 -0.42
N PHE A 102 14.68 -17.79 0.42
CA PHE A 102 15.72 -16.77 0.37
C PHE A 102 16.07 -16.29 1.78
N HIS A 103 17.35 -15.99 1.95
CA HIS A 103 17.98 -15.47 3.17
C HIS A 103 18.37 -14.03 2.95
N TRP A 104 18.04 -13.16 3.90
CA TRP A 104 18.24 -11.73 3.72
C TRP A 104 18.34 -11.01 5.05
N ALA A 105 19.08 -9.92 5.07
CA ALA A 105 19.26 -9.09 6.25
C ALA A 105 18.67 -7.70 6.05
N THR A 106 17.86 -7.24 7.01
CA THR A 106 17.29 -5.89 6.99
C THR A 106 17.02 -5.38 8.40
N GLU A 107 17.25 -4.09 8.66
CA GLU A 107 16.92 -3.44 9.94
C GLU A 107 17.47 -4.19 11.19
N GLY A 108 18.62 -4.86 11.03
CA GLY A 108 19.24 -5.67 12.09
C GLY A 108 18.67 -7.09 12.28
N LEU A 109 17.69 -7.50 11.47
CA LEU A 109 17.16 -8.86 11.41
C LEU A 109 17.88 -9.69 10.34
N ASP A 110 18.12 -10.96 10.64
CA ASP A 110 18.56 -12.00 9.68
C ASP A 110 17.40 -12.97 9.47
N ILE A 111 16.84 -12.96 8.26
CA ILE A 111 15.51 -13.50 7.96
C ILE A 111 15.65 -14.65 6.97
N THR A 112 15.00 -15.77 7.29
CA THR A 112 14.77 -16.87 6.32
C THR A 112 13.32 -16.83 5.85
N SER A 113 13.10 -16.40 4.62
CA SER A 113 11.77 -16.31 4.02
C SER A 113 11.49 -17.51 3.13
N THR A 114 10.32 -18.12 3.29
CA THR A 114 9.78 -19.13 2.38
C THR A 114 8.51 -18.61 1.72
N VAL A 115 8.48 -18.61 0.38
CA VAL A 115 7.28 -18.28 -0.40
C VAL A 115 6.21 -19.33 -0.12
N LYS A 116 5.10 -18.90 0.48
CA LYS A 116 3.94 -19.74 0.75
C LYS A 116 3.06 -19.82 -0.48
N LYS A 117 2.80 -18.67 -1.11
CA LYS A 117 2.00 -18.57 -2.32
C LYS A 117 2.53 -17.49 -3.25
N VAL A 118 2.40 -17.73 -4.54
CA VAL A 118 2.56 -16.71 -5.57
C VAL A 118 1.53 -16.94 -6.67
N GLU A 119 0.87 -15.87 -7.08
CA GLU A 119 0.11 -15.80 -8.32
C GLU A 119 0.70 -14.66 -9.16
N HIS A 120 1.24 -15.02 -10.32
CA HIS A 120 1.93 -14.07 -11.19
C HIS A 120 1.07 -12.83 -11.47
N ASP A 121 1.69 -11.65 -11.33
CA ASP A 121 1.07 -10.34 -11.56
C ASP A 121 -0.16 -10.04 -10.68
N LYS A 122 -0.39 -10.80 -9.60
CA LYS A 122 -1.56 -10.63 -8.72
C LYS A 122 -1.21 -10.55 -7.25
N CYS A 123 -0.50 -11.54 -6.73
CA CYS A 123 -0.21 -11.60 -5.30
C CYS A 123 1.02 -12.46 -4.99
N LEU A 124 1.65 -12.16 -3.86
CA LEU A 124 2.80 -12.88 -3.34
C LEU A 124 2.69 -12.93 -1.82
N ALA A 125 2.85 -14.12 -1.24
CA ALA A 125 2.91 -14.29 0.20
C ALA A 125 4.12 -15.15 0.57
N TRP A 126 4.92 -14.64 1.51
CA TRP A 126 5.99 -15.40 2.15
C TRP A 126 5.86 -15.32 3.66
N GLY A 127 6.61 -16.18 4.33
CA GLY A 127 6.74 -16.13 5.77
C GLY A 127 7.91 -16.96 6.24
N GLY A 128 8.25 -16.84 7.51
CA GLY A 128 9.36 -17.56 8.11
C GLY A 128 9.90 -16.87 9.35
N PRO A 129 10.91 -17.50 9.98
CA PRO A 129 11.44 -17.05 11.25
C PRO A 129 12.55 -15.99 11.09
N ALA A 130 12.63 -15.10 12.08
CA ALA A 130 13.74 -14.18 12.30
C ALA A 130 13.92 -13.94 13.81
N GLN A 131 15.02 -14.40 14.40
CA GLN A 131 15.35 -14.17 15.82
C GLN A 131 14.19 -14.46 16.83
N GLY A 132 13.38 -15.50 16.57
CA GLY A 132 12.24 -15.86 17.43
C GLY A 132 10.93 -15.11 17.11
N ILE A 133 10.91 -14.33 16.04
CA ILE A 133 9.72 -13.75 15.41
C ILE A 133 9.30 -14.68 14.28
N ASP A 134 8.01 -15.03 14.21
CA ASP A 134 7.40 -15.70 13.06
C ASP A 134 6.52 -14.71 12.29
N ALA A 135 6.79 -14.55 10.99
CA ALA A 135 6.11 -13.59 10.14
C ALA A 135 5.30 -14.23 9.00
N ILE A 136 4.18 -13.59 8.63
CA ILE A 136 3.48 -13.79 7.36
C ILE A 136 3.34 -12.43 6.69
N HIS A 137 3.87 -12.28 5.48
CA HIS A 137 3.90 -11.04 4.72
C HIS A 137 3.23 -11.26 3.36
N VAL A 138 2.17 -10.51 3.08
CA VAL A 138 1.30 -10.67 1.92
C VAL A 138 1.26 -9.40 1.10
N TRP A 139 1.47 -9.53 -0.21
CA TRP A 139 1.43 -8.47 -1.20
C TRP A 139 0.32 -8.74 -2.22
N THR A 140 -0.39 -7.70 -2.64
CA THR A 140 -1.31 -7.74 -3.78
C THR A 140 -1.06 -6.58 -4.73
N PHE A 141 -1.26 -6.84 -6.02
CA PHE A 141 -1.04 -5.90 -7.12
C PHE A 141 -2.31 -5.84 -7.95
N THR A 142 -2.98 -4.69 -7.94
CA THR A 142 -4.25 -4.50 -8.66
C THR A 142 -4.07 -3.38 -9.68
N PRO A 143 -4.24 -3.64 -11.00
CA PRO A 143 -4.28 -2.58 -12.00
C PRO A 143 -5.36 -1.56 -11.71
N THR A 144 -5.05 -0.30 -11.95
CA THR A 144 -5.94 0.86 -11.83
C THR A 144 -5.85 1.70 -13.11
N ALA A 145 -6.64 2.77 -13.23
CA ALA A 145 -6.57 3.68 -14.37
C ALA A 145 -5.18 4.35 -14.49
N ASP A 146 -4.56 4.69 -13.36
CA ASP A 146 -3.34 5.50 -13.30
C ASP A 146 -2.07 4.70 -12.98
N GLY A 147 -2.17 3.37 -12.85
CA GLY A 147 -1.03 2.52 -12.49
C GLY A 147 -1.45 1.26 -11.76
N VAL A 148 -0.73 0.91 -10.70
CA VAL A 148 -0.99 -0.30 -9.89
C VAL A 148 -1.21 0.11 -8.44
N LEU A 149 -2.35 -0.28 -7.88
CA LEU A 149 -2.55 -0.28 -6.43
C LEU A 149 -1.78 -1.46 -5.85
N VAL A 150 -0.69 -1.16 -5.14
CA VAL A 150 0.06 -2.12 -4.35
C VAL A 150 -0.46 -2.05 -2.92
N ARG A 151 -0.81 -3.19 -2.35
CA ARG A 151 -1.10 -3.32 -0.92
C ARG A 151 -0.19 -4.37 -0.33
N THR A 152 0.25 -4.13 0.91
CA THR A 152 1.00 -5.10 1.69
C THR A 152 0.50 -5.15 3.13
N GLU A 153 0.49 -6.36 3.70
CA GLU A 153 0.17 -6.60 5.11
C GLU A 153 1.16 -7.61 5.67
N GLU A 154 1.66 -7.34 6.88
CA GLU A 154 2.58 -8.24 7.59
C GLU A 154 2.15 -8.40 9.04
N SER A 155 2.12 -9.65 9.52
CA SER A 155 1.82 -10.03 10.90
C SER A 155 3.03 -10.69 11.55
N TRP A 156 3.36 -10.30 12.78
CA TRP A 156 4.46 -10.87 13.57
C TRP A 156 3.96 -11.49 14.87
N THR A 157 4.43 -12.71 15.15
CA THR A 157 4.17 -13.43 16.41
C THR A 157 5.48 -13.89 17.06
N GLY A 158 5.41 -14.35 18.31
CA GLY A 158 6.57 -14.86 19.06
C GLY A 158 6.82 -14.11 20.37
N ALA A 159 7.63 -14.73 21.26
CA ALA A 159 7.91 -14.18 22.58
C ALA A 159 8.57 -12.78 22.57
N PRO A 160 9.53 -12.47 21.66
CA PRO A 160 10.08 -11.12 21.54
C PRO A 160 9.02 -10.08 21.16
N VAL A 161 8.04 -10.48 20.32
CA VAL A 161 6.95 -9.62 19.85
C VAL A 161 6.00 -9.27 20.99
N VAL A 162 5.61 -10.26 21.81
CA VAL A 162 4.78 -10.03 22.99
C VAL A 162 5.50 -9.16 24.03
N ALA A 163 6.80 -9.38 24.23
CA ALA A 163 7.58 -8.62 25.20
C ALA A 163 7.76 -7.14 24.83
N ASN A 164 7.77 -6.79 23.54
CA ASN A 164 8.09 -5.45 23.05
C ASN A 164 7.10 -4.94 21.98
N THR A 165 5.81 -5.27 22.12
CA THR A 165 4.79 -5.07 21.08
C THR A 165 4.76 -3.64 20.53
N ALA A 166 4.70 -2.62 21.39
CA ALA A 166 4.61 -1.23 20.93
C ALA A 166 5.84 -0.78 20.12
N TYR A 167 7.04 -1.21 20.52
CA TYR A 167 8.27 -0.91 19.80
C TYR A 167 8.32 -1.61 18.45
N LEU A 168 8.00 -2.91 18.42
CA LEU A 168 8.05 -3.70 17.19
C LEU A 168 6.92 -3.33 16.22
N GLN A 169 5.75 -2.91 16.71
CA GLN A 169 4.70 -2.31 15.89
C GLN A 169 5.20 -1.06 15.17
N ALA A 170 5.81 -0.12 15.90
CA ALA A 170 6.37 1.09 15.29
C ALA A 170 7.51 0.77 14.30
N ALA A 171 8.34 -0.23 14.61
CA ALA A 171 9.39 -0.68 13.71
C ALA A 171 8.82 -1.26 12.40
N LEU A 172 7.80 -2.13 12.47
CA LEU A 172 7.16 -2.71 11.30
C LEU A 172 6.41 -1.65 10.47
N ASP A 173 5.72 -0.72 11.13
CA ASP A 173 5.03 0.40 10.48
C ASP A 173 5.98 1.26 9.65
N ASN A 174 7.15 1.58 10.20
CA ASN A 174 8.18 2.35 9.51
C ASN A 174 8.82 1.54 8.37
N SER A 175 9.14 0.27 8.61
CA SER A 175 9.74 -0.60 7.61
C SER A 175 8.85 -0.74 6.37
N LEU A 176 7.57 -1.07 6.54
CA LEU A 176 6.64 -1.23 5.41
C LEU A 176 6.33 0.10 4.73
N GLN A 177 6.31 1.21 5.46
CA GLN A 177 6.14 2.54 4.86
C GLN A 177 7.31 2.88 3.94
N ASN A 178 8.55 2.64 4.39
CA ASN A 178 9.75 2.85 3.59
C ASN A 178 9.75 1.91 2.38
N TRP A 179 9.39 0.64 2.57
CA TRP A 179 9.36 -0.34 1.51
C TRP A 179 8.45 0.07 0.35
N VAL A 180 7.20 0.45 0.63
CA VAL A 180 6.26 0.82 -0.43
C VAL A 180 6.67 2.12 -1.14
N ASN A 181 7.32 3.04 -0.43
CA ASN A 181 7.84 4.28 -1.00
C ASN A 181 9.04 4.01 -1.93
N ASN A 182 9.98 3.15 -1.51
CA ASN A 182 11.13 2.77 -2.32
C ASN A 182 10.70 1.98 -3.57
N LEU A 183 9.74 1.05 -3.41
CA LEU A 183 9.18 0.29 -4.52
C LEU A 183 8.52 1.21 -5.55
N LYS A 184 7.76 2.21 -5.08
CA LYS A 184 7.17 3.24 -5.94
C LYS A 184 8.26 3.97 -6.73
N HIS A 185 9.26 4.49 -6.03
CA HIS A 185 10.33 5.25 -6.65
C HIS A 185 11.08 4.44 -7.73
N GLU A 186 11.48 3.22 -7.40
CA GLU A 186 12.23 2.35 -8.32
C GLU A 186 11.39 1.95 -9.53
N ALA A 187 10.13 1.54 -9.33
CA ALA A 187 9.27 1.10 -10.42
C ALA A 187 8.90 2.24 -11.37
N GLU A 188 8.62 3.44 -10.86
CA GLU A 188 8.35 4.63 -11.68
C GLU A 188 9.61 5.08 -12.44
N ALA A 189 10.79 5.01 -11.81
CA ALA A 189 12.05 5.32 -12.46
C ALA A 189 12.42 4.32 -13.58
N GLN A 190 12.10 3.02 -13.41
CA GLN A 190 12.29 2.03 -14.48
C GLN A 190 11.30 2.20 -15.63
N ALA A 191 10.07 2.65 -15.35
CA ALA A 191 9.06 2.86 -16.38
C ALA A 191 9.29 4.11 -17.25
N ALA A 192 10.06 5.07 -16.74
CA ALA A 192 10.41 6.30 -17.47
C ALA A 192 11.60 6.15 -18.45
N LYS A 193 12.23 4.97 -18.49
CA LYS A 193 13.36 4.64 -19.39
C LYS A 193 12.86 4.05 -20.71
#